data_AF-A0ABD4T2S0-F1
#
_entry.id   AF-A0ABD4T2S0-F1
#
_cell.length_a   1.000
_cell.length_b   1.000
_cell.length_c   1.000
_cell.angle_alpha   90.00
_cell.angle_beta   90.00
_cell.angle_gamma   90.00
#
_symmetry.space_group_name_H-M   'P 1'
#
loop_
_entity.id
_entity.type
_entity.pdbx_description
1 polymer ?
#
loop_
_entity_poly.entity_id
_entity_poly.type
_entity_poly.pdbx_seq_one_letter_code
_entity_poly.pdbx_strand_id
1 'polypeptide(L)'
;MARLIEFNGSPTGGSLVFIGGMALLSSSTVRRLQSLPKDEGIWEGDRRPLPAVFKGRGGVDLAGESEWVLWVDDAKVIRAMDIVPATAGPEVLVRTLIKAIEYPHGPAAPVCPRQIYVRDRQQQFFLRGALQDLAIDILYNPELPLIDEIVQSMEVMSSTYGSALPPQSQKALESLARRIWAAAPWTDLADHHIIEITLQDPNSPKQTETYYLCCLGQMGMEFGLLLYRSLDSLREFRQAACDRQNLEFEQAEEEDLESIFLSQDCLFLNYDTPDSWPESKPLLARVPEFNLGTIHPLEGLRPFLEEEEAVAMLASLEGFLKFLQRSRRRFLQEDFPELKGTYQIKPLPKQPDLIRKVTLKTLPDLSMNLLDLAVPAPEAEDLDPAELMGLLDDQLSIQDTLIPDKALVSIGMLPWGLYEDLAPKVQGVEAEIVGTGEGLPVVMVQTSLPKAKKILADLEAHSGLAGIGFLEGFDEFAQERMDLGVIYTHDRKFNLFGEYLQSSPVHIQARRKWDQRNQVTQGCCALAIARGVTGANRGKPQAKDFVAILGTQALSPNALGLGLFVMGDRD
;
A
#
# COMPACT_ATOMS: atom_id res chain seq x y z
N MET A 1 58.92 -9.45 -57.49
CA MET A 1 59.69 -10.51 -56.80
C MET A 1 59.68 -10.15 -55.32
N ALA A 2 59.18 -10.92 -54.35
CA ALA A 2 58.89 -12.35 -54.23
C ALA A 2 57.71 -12.51 -53.22
N ARG A 3 56.71 -13.34 -53.57
CA ARG A 3 56.34 -14.65 -52.98
C ARG A 3 55.58 -14.64 -51.64
N LEU A 4 54.31 -15.05 -51.76
CA LEU A 4 53.54 -15.87 -50.81
C LEU A 4 54.38 -16.96 -50.13
N ILE A 5 54.11 -17.21 -48.84
CA ILE A 5 53.80 -18.56 -48.29
C ILE A 5 52.76 -18.40 -47.16
N GLU A 6 51.56 -18.92 -47.37
CA GLU A 6 50.62 -19.33 -46.31
C GLU A 6 51.07 -20.70 -45.76
N PHE A 7 50.87 -20.96 -44.46
CA PHE A 7 49.87 -21.93 -43.98
C PHE A 7 49.79 -21.97 -42.45
N ASN A 8 48.57 -21.74 -41.97
CA ASN A 8 47.85 -22.36 -40.84
C ASN A 8 48.47 -22.45 -39.44
N GLY A 9 47.96 -21.57 -38.58
CA GLY A 9 47.71 -21.82 -37.17
C GLY A 9 46.63 -20.85 -36.66
N SER A 10 45.48 -21.36 -36.25
CA SER A 10 44.43 -20.58 -35.57
C SER A 10 45.04 -19.87 -34.35
N PRO A 11 44.85 -18.55 -34.22
CA PRO A 11 43.94 -18.06 -33.18
C PRO A 11 43.27 -16.74 -33.58
N THR A 12 41.95 -16.67 -33.57
CA THR A 12 41.26 -15.36 -33.60
C THR A 12 40.29 -15.28 -32.45
N GLY A 13 40.80 -14.75 -31.34
CA GLY A 13 40.04 -13.75 -30.60
C GLY A 13 39.87 -12.54 -31.51
N GLY A 14 38.63 -12.26 -31.88
CA GLY A 14 38.21 -11.04 -32.54
C GLY A 14 36.92 -10.61 -31.88
N SER A 15 36.97 -9.53 -31.12
CA SER A 15 35.83 -8.88 -30.47
C SER A 15 34.72 -8.64 -31.50
N LEU A 16 33.65 -9.43 -31.40
CA LEU A 16 32.34 -9.06 -31.94
C LEU A 16 31.68 -8.16 -30.90
N VAL A 17 31.75 -6.86 -31.14
CA VAL A 17 30.81 -5.91 -30.56
C VAL A 17 29.43 -6.29 -31.11
N PHE A 18 28.58 -6.90 -30.28
CA PHE A 18 27.17 -7.10 -30.59
C PHE A 18 26.49 -5.71 -30.65
N ILE A 19 26.16 -5.26 -31.85
CA ILE A 19 25.17 -4.21 -32.07
C ILE A 19 23.80 -4.92 -32.01
N GLY A 20 22.88 -4.39 -31.19
CA GLY A 20 21.63 -5.05 -30.74
C GLY A 20 20.86 -5.79 -31.82
N GLY A 21 20.48 -7.04 -31.54
CA GLY A 21 19.72 -7.88 -32.45
C GLY A 21 18.30 -7.36 -32.65
N MET A 22 17.90 -7.13 -33.90
CA MET A 22 16.50 -6.90 -34.27
C MET A 22 15.70 -8.19 -34.00
N ALA A 23 14.70 -8.12 -33.13
CA ALA A 23 13.77 -9.22 -32.90
C ALA A 23 12.82 -9.36 -34.10
N LEU A 24 12.85 -10.51 -34.77
CA LEU A 24 11.95 -10.85 -35.88
C LEU A 24 10.74 -11.64 -35.37
N LEU A 25 9.61 -11.51 -36.05
CA LEU A 25 8.43 -12.33 -35.74
C LEU A 25 8.69 -13.81 -36.06
N SER A 26 8.16 -14.69 -35.21
CA SER A 26 8.26 -16.12 -35.45
C SER A 26 7.47 -16.53 -36.70
N SER A 27 7.90 -17.58 -37.40
CA SER A 27 7.21 -18.07 -38.60
C SER A 27 5.79 -18.59 -38.33
N SER A 28 5.45 -18.93 -37.07
CA SER A 28 4.07 -19.27 -36.68
C SER A 28 3.22 -18.01 -36.54
N THR A 29 3.76 -16.95 -35.92
CA THR A 29 3.09 -15.64 -35.84
C THR A 29 2.82 -15.06 -37.23
N VAL A 30 3.81 -15.07 -38.12
CA VAL A 30 3.64 -14.57 -39.50
C VAL A 30 2.52 -15.31 -40.23
N ARG A 31 2.51 -16.64 -40.19
CA ARG A 31 1.46 -17.45 -40.83
C ARG A 31 0.08 -17.15 -40.28
N ARG A 32 -0.03 -16.97 -38.96
CA ARG A 32 -1.30 -16.66 -38.29
C ARG A 32 -1.84 -15.29 -38.74
N LEU A 33 -1.00 -14.26 -38.69
CA LEU A 33 -1.38 -12.91 -39.11
C LEU A 33 -1.71 -12.81 -40.61
N GLN A 34 -0.98 -13.54 -41.47
CA GLN A 34 -1.27 -13.60 -42.91
C GLN A 34 -2.56 -14.36 -43.24
N SER A 35 -3.07 -15.21 -42.33
CA SER A 35 -4.33 -15.95 -42.54
C SER A 35 -5.58 -15.11 -42.31
N LEU A 36 -5.43 -13.94 -41.66
CA LEU A 36 -6.53 -13.01 -41.42
C LEU A 36 -6.93 -12.26 -42.69
N PRO A 37 -8.19 -11.79 -42.79
CA PRO A 37 -8.62 -10.92 -43.89
C PRO A 37 -7.72 -9.69 -43.98
N LYS A 38 -7.38 -9.29 -45.21
CA LYS A 38 -6.62 -8.07 -45.45
C LYS A 38 -7.54 -6.86 -45.46
N ASP A 39 -7.12 -5.81 -44.76
CA ASP A 39 -7.78 -4.52 -44.76
C ASP A 39 -7.07 -3.56 -45.72
N GLU A 40 -7.85 -2.89 -46.56
CA GLU A 40 -7.36 -1.84 -47.47
C GLU A 40 -7.38 -0.45 -46.81
N GLY A 41 -7.98 -0.35 -45.62
CA GLY A 41 -8.03 0.87 -44.83
C GLY A 41 -6.65 1.36 -44.39
N ILE A 42 -6.56 2.67 -44.16
CA ILE A 42 -5.35 3.31 -43.63
C ILE A 42 -5.36 3.15 -42.12
N TRP A 43 -4.31 2.56 -41.57
CA TRP A 43 -4.12 2.54 -40.11
C TRP A 43 -3.05 3.54 -39.69
N GLU A 44 -3.25 4.18 -38.55
CA GLU A 44 -2.27 5.05 -37.92
C GLU A 44 -1.82 4.43 -36.60
N GLY A 45 -0.52 4.49 -36.35
CA GLY A 45 0.09 4.04 -35.11
C GLY A 45 1.01 5.08 -34.53
N ASP A 46 0.94 5.28 -33.22
CA ASP A 46 1.86 6.18 -32.55
C ASP A 46 2.18 5.74 -31.13
N ARG A 47 3.30 6.26 -30.64
CA ARG A 47 3.73 6.20 -29.24
C ARG A 47 3.95 7.64 -28.78
N ARG A 48 3.20 8.06 -27.76
CA ARG A 48 3.24 9.43 -27.25
C ARG A 48 3.26 9.48 -25.73
N PRO A 49 3.66 10.61 -25.14
CA PRO A 49 3.39 10.88 -23.74
C PRO A 49 1.90 10.73 -23.43
N LEU A 50 1.60 10.09 -22.32
CA LEU A 50 0.23 9.90 -21.88
C LEU A 50 -0.45 11.27 -21.66
N PRO A 51 -1.61 11.54 -22.30
CA PRO A 51 -2.29 12.82 -22.16
C PRO A 51 -2.63 13.14 -20.69
N ALA A 52 -2.64 14.43 -20.33
CA ALA A 52 -2.86 14.86 -18.95
C ALA A 52 -4.20 14.38 -18.35
N VAL A 53 -5.22 14.12 -19.18
CA VAL A 53 -6.51 13.56 -18.75
C VAL A 53 -6.39 12.18 -18.08
N PHE A 54 -5.33 11.43 -18.40
CA PHE A 54 -5.06 10.11 -17.82
C PHE A 54 -4.05 10.17 -16.66
N LYS A 55 -3.37 11.31 -16.46
CA LYS A 55 -2.52 11.53 -15.28
C LYS A 55 -3.41 11.80 -14.08
N GLY A 56 -3.36 10.94 -13.05
CA GLY A 56 -4.19 11.05 -11.84
C GLY A 56 -5.56 10.37 -11.93
N ARG A 57 -5.83 9.54 -12.95
CA ARG A 57 -7.00 8.65 -12.97
C ARG A 57 -6.60 7.23 -12.57
N GLY A 58 -7.06 6.77 -11.41
CA GLY A 58 -7.22 5.34 -11.15
C GLY A 58 -6.30 4.65 -10.14
N GLY A 59 -5.64 5.35 -9.21
CA GLY A 59 -4.94 4.70 -8.07
C GLY A 59 -3.73 3.82 -8.43
N VAL A 60 -3.53 3.49 -9.70
CA VAL A 60 -2.30 2.85 -10.19
C VAL A 60 -1.29 3.96 -10.40
N ASP A 61 -0.24 3.94 -9.58
CA ASP A 61 0.86 4.87 -9.64
C ASP A 61 1.60 4.73 -10.98
N LEU A 62 1.11 5.43 -12.02
CA LEU A 62 1.88 5.64 -13.25
C LEU A 62 2.92 6.75 -13.01
N ALA A 63 3.60 6.73 -11.85
CA ALA A 63 4.63 7.68 -11.40
C ALA A 63 5.93 7.68 -12.22
N GLY A 64 5.87 7.20 -13.47
CA GLY A 64 6.89 7.41 -14.49
C GLY A 64 6.42 8.35 -15.59
N GLU A 65 7.34 8.82 -16.43
CA GLU A 65 6.99 9.25 -17.78
C GLU A 65 6.34 8.05 -18.48
N SER A 66 5.04 7.85 -18.35
CA SER A 66 4.33 6.77 -19.03
C SER A 66 3.93 7.26 -20.42
N GLU A 67 4.06 6.39 -21.39
CA GLU A 67 3.66 6.62 -22.76
C GLU A 67 2.54 5.65 -23.10
N TRP A 68 1.61 6.10 -23.92
CA TRP A 68 0.63 5.20 -24.53
C TRP A 68 1.03 4.88 -25.96
N VAL A 69 0.73 3.65 -26.35
CA VAL A 69 0.87 3.14 -27.70
C VAL A 69 -0.53 2.89 -28.22
N LEU A 70 -0.86 3.42 -29.39
CA LEU A 70 -2.21 3.32 -29.94
C LEU A 70 -2.19 2.97 -31.43
N TRP A 71 -3.18 2.20 -31.86
CA TRP A 71 -3.42 1.84 -33.24
C TRP A 71 -4.88 2.13 -33.60
N VAL A 72 -5.08 2.95 -34.63
CA VAL A 72 -6.40 3.44 -35.07
C VAL A 72 -6.59 3.11 -36.55
N ASP A 73 -7.78 2.63 -36.91
CA ASP A 73 -8.15 2.36 -38.30
C ASP A 73 -8.87 3.55 -38.96
N ASP A 74 -9.14 3.43 -40.25
CA ASP A 74 -9.78 4.47 -41.08
C ASP A 74 -11.24 4.76 -40.69
N ALA A 75 -11.89 3.84 -39.96
CA ALA A 75 -13.18 4.04 -39.32
C ALA A 75 -13.09 4.85 -38.02
N LYS A 76 -11.90 5.36 -37.67
CA LYS A 76 -11.58 6.07 -36.42
C LYS A 76 -11.77 5.21 -35.17
N VAL A 77 -11.68 3.89 -35.30
CA VAL A 77 -11.79 2.98 -34.16
C VAL A 77 -10.39 2.74 -33.61
N ILE A 78 -10.24 2.93 -32.29
CA ILE A 78 -9.02 2.50 -31.57
C ILE A 78 -9.04 0.98 -31.52
N ARG A 79 -8.20 0.34 -32.35
CA ARG A 79 -8.12 -1.12 -32.43
C ARG A 79 -7.33 -1.73 -31.30
N ALA A 80 -6.26 -1.07 -30.85
CA ALA A 80 -5.57 -1.46 -29.62
C ALA A 80 -4.92 -0.25 -28.97
N MET A 81 -4.84 -0.29 -27.65
CA MET A 81 -4.12 0.69 -26.84
C MET A 81 -3.31 -0.05 -25.76
N ASP A 82 -2.11 0.43 -25.45
CA ASP A 82 -1.28 -0.12 -24.37
C ASP A 82 -0.61 1.06 -23.63
N ILE A 83 -0.59 1.05 -22.30
CA ILE A 83 0.13 2.04 -21.49
C ILE A 83 1.43 1.38 -21.05
N VAL A 84 2.56 2.00 -21.37
CA VAL A 84 3.89 1.46 -21.12
C VAL A 84 4.77 2.52 -20.45
N PRO A 85 5.75 2.12 -19.63
CA PRO A 85 6.77 3.06 -19.16
C PRO A 85 7.53 3.69 -20.35
N ALA A 86 7.97 4.95 -20.28
CA ALA A 86 8.79 5.58 -21.34
C ALA A 86 10.13 4.87 -21.54
N THR A 87 10.59 4.13 -20.54
CA THR A 87 11.78 3.27 -20.63
C THR A 87 11.57 2.02 -21.48
N ALA A 88 10.32 1.68 -21.84
CA ALA A 88 10.02 0.52 -22.66
C ALA A 88 10.65 0.65 -24.06
N GLY A 89 11.16 -0.46 -24.59
CA GLY A 89 11.77 -0.51 -25.93
C GLY A 89 10.74 -0.37 -27.07
N PRO A 90 11.19 -0.20 -28.33
CA PRO A 90 10.31 -0.03 -29.48
C PRO A 90 9.43 -1.26 -29.79
N GLU A 91 9.73 -2.43 -29.21
CA GLU A 91 8.99 -3.68 -29.37
C GLU A 91 7.52 -3.56 -28.96
N VAL A 92 7.19 -2.61 -28.07
CA VAL A 92 5.81 -2.32 -27.65
C VAL A 92 4.91 -1.97 -28.84
N LEU A 93 5.42 -1.25 -29.85
CA LEU A 93 4.65 -0.92 -31.06
C LEU A 93 4.20 -2.17 -31.81
N VAL A 94 5.09 -3.16 -31.91
CA VAL A 94 4.82 -4.43 -32.60
C VAL A 94 3.84 -5.28 -31.79
N ARG A 95 4.03 -5.38 -30.47
CA ARG A 95 3.13 -6.14 -29.60
C ARG A 95 1.71 -5.57 -29.64
N THR A 96 1.56 -4.25 -29.52
CA THR A 96 0.25 -3.60 -29.56
C THR A 96 -0.37 -3.68 -30.96
N LEU A 97 0.42 -3.66 -32.04
CA LEU A 97 -0.10 -3.87 -33.39
C LEU A 97 -0.63 -5.30 -33.59
N ILE A 98 0.08 -6.31 -33.07
CA ILE A 98 -0.39 -7.71 -33.13
C ILE A 98 -1.70 -7.85 -32.36
N LYS A 99 -1.83 -7.22 -31.18
CA LYS A 99 -3.11 -7.12 -30.46
C LYS A 99 -4.20 -6.46 -31.33
N ALA A 100 -3.91 -5.33 -31.98
CA ALA A 100 -4.87 -4.64 -32.87
C ALA A 100 -5.36 -5.50 -34.07
N ILE A 101 -4.51 -6.42 -34.54
CA ILE A 101 -4.81 -7.31 -35.66
C ILE A 101 -5.61 -8.54 -35.19
N GLU A 102 -5.21 -9.17 -34.09
CA GLU A 102 -5.75 -10.47 -33.64
C GLU A 102 -6.92 -10.32 -32.66
N TYR A 103 -6.87 -9.32 -31.79
CA TYR A 103 -7.80 -9.09 -30.68
C TYR A 103 -8.12 -7.59 -30.55
N PRO A 104 -8.75 -6.96 -31.55
CA PRO A 104 -9.05 -5.54 -31.49
C PRO A 104 -10.06 -5.23 -30.38
N HIS A 105 -9.95 -4.05 -29.76
CA HIS A 105 -10.91 -3.58 -28.76
C HIS A 105 -12.30 -3.35 -29.40
N GLY A 106 -13.34 -3.59 -28.61
CA GLY A 106 -14.72 -3.30 -28.98
C GLY A 106 -15.28 -4.23 -30.08
N PRO A 107 -16.25 -3.77 -30.89
CA PRO A 107 -16.94 -4.63 -31.87
C PRO A 107 -16.16 -4.86 -33.18
N ALA A 108 -14.89 -4.44 -33.24
CA ALA A 108 -14.08 -4.55 -34.46
C ALA A 108 -13.68 -6.01 -34.76
N ALA A 109 -13.61 -6.37 -36.04
CA ALA A 109 -13.21 -7.72 -36.45
C ALA A 109 -11.67 -7.83 -36.58
N PRO A 110 -11.08 -9.01 -36.29
CA PRO A 110 -9.67 -9.28 -36.55
C PRO A 110 -9.33 -9.19 -38.04
N VAL A 111 -8.43 -8.29 -38.42
CA VAL A 111 -7.97 -8.07 -39.81
C VAL A 111 -6.52 -7.59 -39.83
N CYS A 112 -5.80 -7.88 -40.91
CA CYS A 112 -4.41 -7.47 -41.08
C CYS A 112 -4.31 -6.30 -42.07
N PRO A 113 -3.78 -5.12 -41.67
CA PRO A 113 -3.71 -3.95 -42.54
C PRO A 113 -2.72 -4.17 -43.68
N ARG A 114 -2.98 -3.53 -44.82
CA ARG A 114 -1.99 -3.42 -45.90
C ARG A 114 -1.07 -2.22 -45.73
N GLN A 115 -1.53 -1.17 -45.07
CA GLN A 115 -0.82 0.09 -44.98
C GLN A 115 -0.94 0.69 -43.59
N ILE A 116 0.19 1.07 -43.01
CA ILE A 116 0.23 1.75 -41.72
C ILE A 116 1.08 3.01 -41.79
N TYR A 117 0.65 4.07 -41.11
CA TYR A 117 1.37 5.32 -40.96
C TYR A 117 1.86 5.49 -39.52
N VAL A 118 3.10 5.94 -39.38
CA VAL A 118 3.71 6.26 -38.08
C VAL A 118 4.36 7.63 -38.10
N ARG A 119 4.38 8.28 -36.94
CA ARG A 119 4.80 9.66 -36.77
C ARG A 119 6.31 9.84 -36.88
N ASP A 120 7.08 8.87 -36.40
CA ASP A 120 8.53 9.00 -36.29
C ASP A 120 9.30 8.08 -37.25
N ARG A 121 10.43 8.55 -37.77
CA ARG A 121 11.24 7.77 -38.72
C ARG A 121 11.92 6.57 -38.07
N GLN A 122 12.34 6.66 -36.81
CA GLN A 122 12.92 5.52 -36.08
C GLN A 122 11.88 4.43 -35.89
N GLN A 123 10.65 4.79 -35.54
CA GLN A 123 9.51 3.85 -35.49
C GLN A 123 9.29 3.18 -36.85
N GLN A 124 9.29 3.96 -37.94
CA GLN A 124 9.17 3.43 -39.30
C GLN A 124 10.27 2.40 -39.62
N PHE A 125 11.54 2.73 -39.34
CA PHE A 125 12.67 1.83 -39.61
C PHE A 125 12.58 0.55 -38.79
N PHE A 126 12.23 0.66 -37.51
CA PHE A 126 12.08 -0.48 -36.62
C PHE A 126 10.96 -1.42 -37.10
N LEU A 127 9.77 -0.87 -37.36
CA LEU A 127 8.62 -1.66 -37.82
C LEU A 127 8.89 -2.33 -39.17
N ARG A 128 9.62 -1.67 -40.09
CA ARG A 128 9.99 -2.27 -41.38
C ARG A 128 10.85 -3.53 -41.22
N GLY A 129 11.76 -3.53 -40.24
CA GLY A 129 12.55 -4.72 -39.93
C GLY A 129 11.70 -5.79 -39.25
N ALA A 130 10.96 -5.43 -38.21
CA ALA A 130 10.18 -6.39 -37.41
C ALA A 130 9.04 -7.06 -38.20
N LEU A 131 8.40 -6.33 -39.12
CA LEU A 131 7.21 -6.76 -39.86
C LEU A 131 7.47 -7.12 -41.33
N GLN A 132 8.75 -7.25 -41.74
CA GLN A 132 9.15 -7.45 -43.14
C GLN A 132 8.40 -8.59 -43.86
N ASP A 133 8.03 -9.64 -43.12
CA ASP A 133 7.39 -10.83 -43.67
C ASP A 133 5.85 -10.73 -43.76
N LEU A 134 5.23 -9.65 -43.26
CA LEU A 134 3.76 -9.50 -43.24
C LEU A 134 3.18 -8.78 -44.47
N ALA A 135 4.05 -8.28 -45.35
CA ALA A 135 3.69 -7.46 -46.53
C ALA A 135 2.78 -6.28 -46.15
N ILE A 136 3.17 -5.55 -45.10
CA ILE A 136 2.52 -4.32 -44.65
C ILE A 136 3.40 -3.14 -45.09
N ASP A 137 2.80 -2.19 -45.80
CA ASP A 137 3.47 -0.95 -46.22
C ASP A 137 3.53 0.03 -45.06
N ILE A 138 4.75 0.25 -44.54
CA ILE A 138 4.99 1.11 -43.38
C ILE A 138 5.50 2.47 -43.87
N LEU A 139 4.70 3.50 -43.64
CA LEU A 139 4.91 4.85 -44.12
C LEU A 139 5.14 5.82 -42.97
N TYR A 140 5.96 6.83 -43.22
CA TYR A 140 6.20 7.93 -42.29
C TYR A 140 5.31 9.09 -42.68
N ASN A 141 4.58 9.63 -41.71
CA ASN A 141 3.87 10.89 -41.83
C ASN A 141 3.96 11.64 -40.49
N PRO A 142 4.55 12.85 -40.44
CA PRO A 142 4.72 13.58 -39.18
C PRO A 142 3.38 13.94 -38.52
N GLU A 143 2.32 14.05 -39.30
CA GLU A 143 0.96 14.29 -38.83
C GLU A 143 0.15 13.01 -38.99
N LEU A 144 -0.59 12.62 -37.96
CA LEU A 144 -1.43 11.43 -37.96
C LEU A 144 -2.85 11.88 -37.69
N PRO A 145 -3.60 12.34 -38.71
CA PRO A 145 -4.89 13.02 -38.52
C PRO A 145 -5.93 12.25 -37.70
N LEU A 146 -6.01 10.92 -37.82
CA LEU A 146 -6.97 10.11 -37.06
C LEU A 146 -6.60 10.13 -35.57
N ILE A 147 -5.32 9.93 -35.27
CA ILE A 147 -4.80 9.99 -33.90
C ILE A 147 -4.86 11.42 -33.34
N ASP A 148 -4.51 12.41 -34.13
CA ASP A 148 -4.46 13.82 -33.74
C ASP A 148 -5.87 14.34 -33.41
N GLU A 149 -6.91 13.92 -34.15
CA GLU A 149 -8.31 14.22 -33.84
C GLU A 149 -8.76 13.57 -32.52
N ILE A 150 -8.38 12.31 -32.28
CA ILE A 150 -8.69 11.62 -31.00
C ILE A 150 -8.03 12.36 -29.84
N VAL A 151 -6.74 12.67 -29.92
CA VAL A 151 -6.01 13.43 -28.89
C VAL A 151 -6.66 14.79 -28.67
N GLN A 152 -6.95 15.53 -29.74
CA GLN A 152 -7.57 16.84 -29.63
C GLN A 152 -8.96 16.75 -29.01
N SER A 153 -9.76 15.73 -29.33
CA SER A 153 -11.07 15.51 -28.72
C SER A 153 -10.95 15.24 -27.21
N MET A 154 -9.93 14.47 -26.79
CA MET A 154 -9.64 14.20 -25.39
C MET A 154 -9.17 15.44 -24.65
N GLU A 155 -8.31 16.25 -25.28
CA GLU A 155 -7.84 17.52 -24.74
C GLU A 155 -8.97 18.55 -24.61
N VAL A 156 -9.86 18.64 -25.60
CA VAL A 156 -11.06 19.50 -25.57
C VAL A 156 -12.03 19.04 -24.47
N MET A 157 -12.26 17.74 -24.31
CA MET A 157 -13.02 17.21 -23.17
C MET A 157 -12.34 17.61 -21.86
N SER A 158 -11.02 17.40 -21.72
CA SER A 158 -10.26 17.73 -20.52
C SER A 158 -10.12 19.22 -20.21
N SER A 159 -10.33 20.11 -21.19
CA SER A 159 -10.27 21.57 -21.02
C SER A 159 -11.65 22.22 -20.86
N THR A 160 -12.71 21.50 -21.24
CA THR A 160 -14.10 21.85 -20.92
C THR A 160 -14.38 21.62 -19.43
N TYR A 161 -13.78 20.57 -18.84
CA TYR A 161 -13.62 20.46 -17.40
C TYR A 161 -12.44 21.36 -17.00
N GLY A 162 -12.71 22.49 -16.34
CA GLY A 162 -11.65 23.34 -15.78
C GLY A 162 -10.83 22.59 -14.71
N SER A 163 -10.15 23.31 -13.82
CA SER A 163 -9.57 22.72 -12.60
C SER A 163 -10.52 21.65 -12.03
N ALA A 164 -9.98 20.50 -11.59
CA ALA A 164 -10.76 19.38 -11.04
C ALA A 164 -11.78 19.80 -9.94
N LEU A 165 -11.66 21.02 -9.42
CA LEU A 165 -12.56 21.60 -8.44
C LEU A 165 -13.24 22.87 -8.98
N PRO A 166 -14.50 23.12 -8.59
CA PRO A 166 -15.21 24.36 -8.90
C PRO A 166 -14.50 25.59 -8.33
N PRO A 167 -14.41 26.74 -9.05
CA PRO A 167 -13.63 27.90 -8.62
C PRO A 167 -14.01 28.49 -7.25
N GLN A 168 -15.27 28.32 -6.83
CA GLN A 168 -15.76 28.86 -5.55
C GLN A 168 -15.27 28.06 -4.34
N SER A 169 -15.19 26.73 -4.48
CA SER A 169 -14.83 25.78 -3.43
C SER A 169 -13.35 25.35 -3.48
N GLN A 170 -12.69 25.50 -4.63
CA GLN A 170 -11.31 25.04 -4.88
C GLN A 170 -10.35 25.36 -3.73
N LYS A 171 -10.13 26.65 -3.40
CA LYS A 171 -9.17 27.05 -2.36
C LYS A 171 -9.53 26.48 -0.98
N ALA A 172 -10.82 26.34 -0.70
CA ALA A 172 -11.29 25.85 0.58
C ALA A 172 -11.10 24.33 0.70
N LEU A 173 -11.38 23.56 -0.36
CA LEU A 173 -11.10 22.13 -0.45
C LEU A 173 -9.60 21.85 -0.42
N GLU A 174 -8.78 22.58 -1.18
CA GLU A 174 -7.33 22.43 -1.16
C GLU A 174 -6.75 22.69 0.24
N SER A 175 -7.24 23.73 0.92
CA SER A 175 -6.83 24.02 2.30
C SER A 175 -7.30 22.94 3.28
N LEU A 176 -8.47 22.35 3.05
CA LEU A 176 -9.06 21.33 3.91
C LEU A 176 -8.32 19.99 3.76
N ALA A 177 -8.00 19.56 2.54
CA ALA A 177 -7.19 18.39 2.27
C ALA A 177 -5.85 18.47 3.04
N ARG A 178 -5.11 19.58 2.94
CA ARG A 178 -3.87 19.78 3.71
C ARG A 178 -4.06 19.66 5.23
N ARG A 179 -5.19 20.15 5.76
CA ARG A 179 -5.51 20.07 7.18
C ARG A 179 -5.86 18.65 7.62
N ILE A 180 -6.52 17.88 6.76
CA ILE A 180 -6.80 16.46 6.98
C ILE A 180 -5.49 15.68 7.00
N TRP A 181 -4.61 15.90 6.02
CA TRP A 181 -3.27 15.31 6.01
C TRP A 181 -2.51 15.57 7.31
N ALA A 182 -2.48 16.83 7.75
CA ALA A 182 -1.83 17.19 9.01
C ALA A 182 -2.49 16.58 10.25
N ALA A 183 -3.79 16.28 10.21
CA ALA A 183 -4.49 15.62 11.31
C ALA A 183 -4.22 14.11 11.37
N ALA A 184 -3.88 13.52 10.22
CA ALA A 184 -3.52 12.11 10.05
C ALA A 184 -4.59 11.14 10.59
N PRO A 185 -5.83 11.16 10.09
CA PRO A 185 -6.91 10.32 10.59
C PRO A 185 -6.60 8.82 10.54
N TRP A 186 -5.81 8.37 9.56
CA TRP A 186 -5.34 6.99 9.39
C TRP A 186 -4.44 6.48 10.54
N THR A 187 -3.95 7.34 11.43
CA THR A 187 -3.27 6.88 12.66
C THR A 187 -4.25 6.44 13.73
N ASP A 188 -5.50 6.93 13.65
CA ASP A 188 -6.51 6.76 14.69
C ASP A 188 -7.68 5.87 14.21
N LEU A 189 -7.86 5.72 12.89
CA LEU A 189 -8.98 5.03 12.26
C LEU A 189 -8.50 3.97 11.27
N ALA A 190 -9.12 2.79 11.38
CA ALA A 190 -9.02 1.71 10.42
C ALA A 190 -9.94 1.92 9.22
N ASP A 191 -9.71 1.17 8.15
CA ASP A 191 -10.53 1.18 6.94
C ASP A 191 -11.93 0.57 7.17
N HIS A 192 -12.07 -0.40 8.07
CA HIS A 192 -13.37 -0.96 8.45
C HIS A 192 -14.16 -0.06 9.42
N HIS A 193 -13.54 0.98 10.01
CA HIS A 193 -14.23 1.92 10.90
C HIS A 193 -15.16 2.85 10.11
N ILE A 194 -16.46 2.72 10.34
CA ILE A 194 -17.48 3.49 9.61
C ILE A 194 -18.01 4.67 10.43
N ILE A 195 -17.98 5.84 9.82
CA ILE A 195 -18.56 7.07 10.36
C ILE A 195 -19.69 7.54 9.44
N GLU A 196 -20.92 7.53 9.94
CA GLU A 196 -22.06 8.14 9.27
C GLU A 196 -21.98 9.67 9.37
N ILE A 197 -22.18 10.35 8.25
CA ILE A 197 -22.21 11.80 8.13
C ILE A 197 -23.55 12.21 7.53
N THR A 198 -24.39 12.87 8.30
CA THR A 198 -25.67 13.42 7.83
C THR A 198 -25.56 14.93 7.62
N LEU A 199 -25.74 15.37 6.38
CA LEU A 199 -25.84 16.77 5.99
C LEU A 199 -27.32 17.18 5.94
N GLN A 200 -27.66 18.30 6.58
CA GLN A 200 -28.98 18.93 6.42
C GLN A 200 -28.94 19.99 5.34
N ASP A 201 -29.90 19.95 4.41
CA ASP A 201 -30.05 20.98 3.39
C ASP A 201 -30.45 22.32 4.04
N PRO A 202 -29.73 23.43 3.77
CA PRO A 202 -30.05 24.75 4.34
C PRO A 202 -31.43 25.29 3.92
N ASN A 203 -31.86 24.97 2.70
CA ASN A 203 -33.11 25.43 2.09
C ASN A 203 -34.27 24.47 2.36
N SER A 204 -33.98 23.21 2.67
CA SER A 204 -34.98 22.18 3.00
C SER A 204 -34.56 21.36 4.23
N PRO A 205 -34.79 21.84 5.47
CA PRO A 205 -34.28 21.19 6.69
C PRO A 205 -34.79 19.76 6.95
N LYS A 206 -35.82 19.33 6.21
CA LYS A 206 -36.36 17.96 6.25
C LYS A 206 -35.65 17.01 5.29
N GLN A 207 -34.92 17.54 4.32
CA GLN A 207 -34.12 16.78 3.37
C GLN A 207 -32.70 16.66 3.93
N THR A 208 -32.23 15.43 4.02
CA THR A 208 -30.88 15.13 4.49
C THR A 208 -30.18 14.23 3.50
N GLU A 209 -28.91 14.52 3.27
CA GLU A 209 -27.98 13.66 2.55
C GLU A 209 -27.15 12.92 3.59
N THR A 210 -26.95 11.61 3.41
CA THR A 210 -26.14 10.80 4.32
C THR A 210 -24.99 10.19 3.54
N TYR A 211 -23.79 10.25 4.12
CA TYR A 211 -22.59 9.60 3.62
C TYR A 211 -22.02 8.66 4.68
N TYR A 212 -21.35 7.61 4.24
CA TYR A 212 -20.62 6.68 5.09
C TYR A 212 -19.13 6.81 4.81
N LEU A 213 -18.41 7.40 5.76
CA LEU A 213 -16.99 7.68 5.64
C LEU A 213 -16.16 6.47 6.08
N CYS A 214 -15.19 6.12 5.23
CA CYS A 214 -14.15 5.11 5.41
C CYS A 214 -12.78 5.79 5.27
N CYS A 215 -11.82 5.43 6.13
CA CYS A 215 -10.47 6.01 6.13
C CYS A 215 -9.44 5.02 5.60
N LEU A 216 -8.73 5.36 4.53
CA LEU A 216 -7.64 4.57 3.97
C LEU A 216 -6.30 4.98 4.58
N GLY A 217 -5.38 4.03 4.76
CA GLY A 217 -3.98 4.32 5.12
C GLY A 217 -3.43 3.68 6.38
N GLN A 218 -4.19 2.83 7.09
CA GLN A 218 -3.67 2.12 8.26
C GLN A 218 -2.47 1.23 7.92
N MET A 219 -2.39 0.71 6.69
CA MET A 219 -1.29 -0.15 6.20
C MET A 219 -0.22 0.60 5.39
N GLY A 220 -0.30 1.94 5.33
CA GLY A 220 0.75 2.78 4.76
C GLY A 220 0.93 2.76 3.24
N MET A 221 0.15 1.97 2.50
CA MET A 221 0.22 1.89 1.03
C MET A 221 -0.55 3.01 0.32
N GLU A 222 -1.76 3.31 0.77
CA GLU A 222 -2.61 4.34 0.18
C GLU A 222 -3.29 5.16 1.28
N PHE A 223 -3.25 6.49 1.17
CA PHE A 223 -3.89 7.38 2.14
C PHE A 223 -5.07 8.10 1.51
N GLY A 224 -6.21 8.11 2.19
CA GLY A 224 -7.40 8.74 1.64
C GLY A 224 -8.65 8.61 2.50
N LEU A 225 -9.73 9.22 2.02
CA LEU A 225 -11.05 9.16 2.61
C LEU A 225 -12.08 8.86 1.51
N LEU A 226 -12.91 7.84 1.73
CA LEU A 226 -14.04 7.49 0.87
C LEU A 226 -15.34 7.85 1.59
N LEU A 227 -16.27 8.50 0.89
CA LEU A 227 -17.58 8.90 1.41
C LEU A 227 -18.66 8.24 0.54
N TYR A 228 -19.10 7.05 0.92
CA TYR A 228 -20.14 6.30 0.21
C TYR A 228 -21.50 6.98 0.34
N ARG A 229 -22.26 7.05 -0.75
CA ARG A 229 -23.60 7.65 -0.76
C ARG A 229 -24.67 6.76 -0.10
N SER A 230 -24.41 5.46 0.01
CA SER A 230 -25.32 4.49 0.62
C SER A 230 -24.57 3.39 1.38
N LEU A 231 -25.25 2.76 2.35
CA LEU A 231 -24.73 1.56 3.01
C LEU A 231 -24.63 0.38 2.05
N ASP A 232 -25.54 0.30 1.08
CA ASP A 232 -25.59 -0.80 0.13
C ASP A 232 -24.33 -0.78 -0.74
N SER A 233 -23.94 0.38 -1.28
CA SER A 233 -22.71 0.51 -2.07
C SER A 233 -21.45 0.17 -1.25
N LEU A 234 -21.39 0.61 0.01
CA LEU A 234 -20.28 0.25 0.91
C LEU A 234 -20.20 -1.28 1.13
N ARG A 235 -21.34 -1.93 1.35
CA ARG A 235 -21.42 -3.38 1.60
C ARG A 235 -21.12 -4.19 0.35
N GLU A 236 -21.70 -3.84 -0.78
CA GLU A 236 -21.49 -4.51 -2.07
C GLU A 236 -20.02 -4.47 -2.46
N PHE A 237 -19.38 -3.30 -2.35
CA PHE A 237 -17.95 -3.17 -2.63
C PHE A 237 -17.09 -4.00 -1.68
N ARG A 238 -17.36 -3.95 -0.37
CA ARG A 238 -16.64 -4.75 0.62
C ARG A 238 -16.81 -6.24 0.34
N GLN A 239 -18.02 -6.70 0.08
CA GLN A 239 -18.30 -8.10 -0.21
C GLN A 239 -17.62 -8.56 -1.51
N ALA A 240 -17.68 -7.79 -2.59
CA ALA A 240 -16.99 -8.10 -3.84
C ALA A 240 -15.47 -8.16 -3.68
N ALA A 241 -14.89 -7.28 -2.86
CA ALA A 241 -13.46 -7.33 -2.54
C ALA A 241 -13.07 -8.58 -1.72
N CYS A 242 -13.95 -9.05 -0.83
CA CYS A 242 -13.73 -10.25 -0.01
C CYS A 242 -13.96 -11.56 -0.78
N ASP A 243 -15.05 -11.65 -1.55
CA ASP A 243 -15.36 -12.78 -2.43
C ASP A 243 -14.19 -13.04 -3.41
N ARG A 244 -13.49 -11.98 -3.81
CA ARG A 244 -12.27 -12.05 -4.62
C ARG A 244 -11.05 -12.57 -3.86
N GLN A 245 -10.82 -12.14 -2.61
CA GLN A 245 -9.71 -12.69 -1.80
C GLN A 245 -9.85 -14.20 -1.58
N ASN A 246 -11.07 -14.72 -1.68
CA ASN A 246 -11.38 -16.16 -1.57
C ASN A 246 -11.23 -16.93 -2.89
N LEU A 247 -11.01 -16.26 -4.02
CA LEU A 247 -10.71 -16.92 -5.30
C LEU A 247 -9.19 -17.12 -5.39
N GLU A 248 -8.76 -18.38 -5.50
CA GLU A 248 -7.35 -18.73 -5.73
C GLU A 248 -6.76 -17.87 -6.85
N PHE A 249 -5.60 -17.26 -6.59
CA PHE A 249 -4.91 -16.20 -7.34
C PHE A 249 -4.70 -16.45 -8.86
N GLU A 250 -5.12 -17.58 -9.40
CA GLU A 250 -4.87 -17.97 -10.79
C GLU A 250 -5.98 -17.58 -11.80
N GLN A 251 -7.15 -17.07 -11.36
CA GLN A 251 -8.30 -16.87 -12.26
C GLN A 251 -8.92 -15.46 -12.32
N ALA A 252 -8.45 -14.49 -11.54
CA ALA A 252 -9.05 -13.16 -11.57
C ALA A 252 -8.47 -12.31 -12.73
N GLU A 253 -9.27 -12.07 -13.77
CA GLU A 253 -8.89 -11.21 -14.90
C GLU A 253 -8.81 -9.73 -14.46
N GLU A 254 -7.95 -8.92 -15.09
CA GLU A 254 -7.82 -7.48 -14.81
C GLU A 254 -9.16 -6.73 -15.01
N GLU A 255 -10.01 -7.21 -15.92
CA GLU A 255 -11.35 -6.67 -16.18
C GLU A 255 -12.29 -6.76 -14.96
N ASP A 256 -12.10 -7.76 -14.08
CA ASP A 256 -12.88 -7.91 -12.84
C ASP A 256 -12.48 -6.88 -11.77
N LEU A 257 -11.21 -6.45 -11.73
CA LEU A 257 -10.76 -5.40 -10.79
C LEU A 257 -11.37 -4.06 -11.14
N GLU A 258 -11.29 -3.71 -12.42
CA GLU A 258 -11.78 -2.44 -12.91
C GLU A 258 -13.30 -2.35 -12.74
N SER A 259 -14.03 -3.44 -13.01
CA SER A 259 -15.49 -3.48 -12.81
C SER A 259 -15.90 -3.33 -11.34
N ILE A 260 -15.22 -4.01 -10.40
CA ILE A 260 -15.48 -3.84 -8.96
C ILE A 260 -15.15 -2.40 -8.52
N PHE A 261 -14.02 -1.85 -8.98
CA PHE A 261 -13.65 -0.47 -8.65
C PHE A 261 -14.68 0.55 -9.16
N LEU A 262 -15.16 0.39 -10.40
CA LEU A 262 -16.15 1.27 -11.02
C LEU A 262 -17.58 1.07 -10.48
N SER A 263 -17.85 -0.04 -9.79
CA SER A 263 -19.13 -0.28 -9.12
C SER A 263 -19.34 0.55 -7.84
N GLN A 264 -18.32 1.26 -7.36
CA GLN A 264 -18.43 2.10 -6.18
C GLN A 264 -19.34 3.32 -6.42
N ASP A 265 -20.10 3.71 -5.40
CA ASP A 265 -20.87 4.95 -5.37
C ASP A 265 -20.40 5.84 -4.20
N CYS A 266 -19.34 6.60 -4.45
CA CYS A 266 -18.68 7.40 -3.41
C CYS A 266 -18.06 8.69 -3.93
N LEU A 267 -17.83 9.64 -3.01
CA LEU A 267 -16.87 10.73 -3.19
C LEU A 267 -15.53 10.31 -2.57
N PHE A 268 -14.42 10.72 -3.16
CA PHE A 268 -13.09 10.33 -2.66
C PHE A 268 -12.12 11.51 -2.56
N LEU A 269 -11.25 11.44 -1.55
CA LEU A 269 -10.05 12.24 -1.39
C LEU A 269 -8.86 11.28 -1.21
N ASN A 270 -7.99 11.18 -2.19
CA ASN A 270 -6.81 10.33 -2.15
C ASN A 270 -5.54 11.18 -2.16
N TYR A 271 -4.48 10.71 -1.50
CA TYR A 271 -3.17 11.33 -1.47
C TYR A 271 -2.16 10.47 -2.21
N ASP A 272 -1.41 11.09 -3.11
CA ASP A 272 -0.37 10.43 -3.88
C ASP A 272 0.94 10.47 -3.09
N THR A 273 1.24 9.39 -2.39
CA THR A 273 2.50 9.24 -1.65
C THR A 273 3.55 8.54 -2.51
N PRO A 274 4.75 9.10 -2.68
CA PRO A 274 5.79 8.47 -3.50
C PRO A 274 6.23 7.11 -2.94
N ASP A 275 6.49 6.15 -3.84
CA ASP A 275 6.95 4.77 -3.56
C ASP A 275 8.19 4.67 -2.65
N SER A 276 9.03 5.71 -2.62
CA SER A 276 10.23 5.77 -1.77
C SER A 276 10.34 7.11 -1.04
N TRP A 277 10.05 7.08 0.26
CA TRP A 277 10.31 8.22 1.14
C TRP A 277 11.75 8.16 1.67
N PRO A 278 12.55 9.22 1.56
CA PRO A 278 13.87 9.24 2.18
C PRO A 278 13.72 9.14 3.70
N GLU A 279 14.35 8.12 4.31
CA GLU A 279 14.33 7.74 5.75
C GLU A 279 14.57 8.89 6.77
N SER A 280 14.93 10.08 6.30
CA SER A 280 15.37 11.23 7.10
C SER A 280 14.29 12.26 7.43
N LYS A 281 13.03 12.07 7.03
CA LYS A 281 11.94 13.02 7.34
C LYS A 281 10.67 12.33 7.86
N PRO A 282 10.04 12.86 8.93
CA PRO A 282 8.77 12.31 9.41
C PRO A 282 7.68 12.42 8.33
N LEU A 283 6.86 11.38 8.20
CA LEU A 283 5.77 11.19 7.22
C LEU A 283 4.88 12.43 7.01
N LEU A 284 4.80 13.31 8.01
CA LEU A 284 3.93 14.49 8.05
C LEU A 284 4.60 15.81 7.62
N ALA A 285 5.87 15.80 7.22
CA ALA A 285 6.62 17.04 6.94
C ALA A 285 6.33 17.68 5.56
N ARG A 286 5.76 16.93 4.61
CA ARG A 286 5.39 17.42 3.28
C ARG A 286 3.96 16.98 2.99
N VAL A 287 3.12 17.89 2.47
CA VAL A 287 1.80 17.51 1.96
C VAL A 287 2.02 16.86 0.59
N PRO A 288 1.63 15.59 0.40
CA PRO A 288 1.62 14.95 -0.91
C PRO A 288 0.64 15.64 -1.86
N GLU A 289 0.76 15.31 -3.15
CA GLU A 289 -0.30 15.65 -4.10
C GLU A 289 -1.57 14.90 -3.72
N PHE A 290 -2.74 15.44 -4.08
CA PHE A 290 -4.01 14.83 -3.73
C PHE A 290 -5.02 15.00 -4.83
N ASN A 291 -5.88 14.00 -4.96
CA ASN A 291 -6.93 13.91 -5.96
C ASN A 291 -8.29 13.86 -5.27
N LEU A 292 -9.23 14.61 -5.82
CA LEU A 292 -10.61 14.72 -5.36
C LEU A 292 -11.52 14.34 -6.52
N GLY A 293 -12.57 13.58 -6.24
CA GLY A 293 -13.51 13.20 -7.28
C GLY A 293 -14.65 12.35 -6.79
N THR A 294 -15.32 11.73 -7.73
CA THR A 294 -16.47 10.86 -7.49
C THR A 294 -16.40 9.63 -8.37
N ILE A 295 -16.86 8.51 -7.82
CA ILE A 295 -17.17 7.29 -8.55
C ILE A 295 -18.67 7.09 -8.45
N HIS A 296 -19.32 6.78 -9.57
CA HIS A 296 -20.73 6.42 -9.60
C HIS A 296 -20.93 5.29 -10.62
N PRO A 297 -21.70 4.23 -10.34
CA PRO A 297 -21.79 3.05 -11.21
C PRO A 297 -22.23 3.35 -12.66
N LEU A 298 -23.04 4.39 -12.85
CA LEU A 298 -23.53 4.80 -14.17
C LEU A 298 -22.69 5.91 -14.84
N GLU A 299 -21.87 6.63 -14.07
CA GLU A 299 -21.07 7.75 -14.59
C GLU A 299 -19.57 7.41 -14.66
N GLY A 300 -19.16 6.31 -14.04
CA GLY A 300 -17.77 5.90 -13.88
C GLY A 300 -17.00 6.80 -12.91
N LEU A 301 -15.68 6.80 -13.06
CA LEU A 301 -14.76 7.67 -12.32
C LEU A 301 -14.73 9.07 -12.94
N ARG A 302 -15.14 10.07 -12.17
CA ARG A 302 -14.93 11.50 -12.47
C ARG A 302 -13.85 12.07 -11.54
N PRO A 303 -12.67 12.43 -12.05
CA PRO A 303 -11.59 13.06 -11.26
C PRO A 303 -11.84 14.57 -11.09
N PHE A 304 -13.10 14.96 -10.91
CA PHE A 304 -13.52 16.32 -10.64
C PHE A 304 -14.87 16.30 -9.91
N LEU A 305 -15.20 17.42 -9.27
CA LEU A 305 -16.47 17.59 -8.56
C LEU A 305 -17.28 18.72 -9.17
N GLU A 306 -18.59 18.54 -9.25
CA GLU A 306 -19.53 19.64 -9.53
C GLU A 306 -19.74 20.51 -8.29
N GLU A 307 -20.32 21.70 -8.44
CA GLU A 307 -20.47 22.67 -7.34
C GLU A 307 -21.21 22.11 -6.12
N GLU A 308 -22.30 21.37 -6.33
CA GLU A 308 -23.06 20.76 -5.24
C GLU A 308 -22.27 19.65 -4.53
N GLU A 309 -21.59 18.80 -5.29
CA GLU A 309 -20.73 17.73 -4.77
C GLU A 309 -19.56 18.29 -3.97
N ALA A 310 -18.93 19.35 -4.48
CA ALA A 310 -17.83 20.04 -3.81
C ALA A 310 -18.28 20.70 -2.49
N VAL A 311 -19.47 21.31 -2.46
CA VAL A 311 -20.04 21.88 -1.23
C VAL A 311 -20.38 20.80 -0.20
N ALA A 312 -20.99 19.68 -0.64
CA ALA A 312 -21.29 18.55 0.22
C ALA A 312 -20.01 17.94 0.80
N MET A 313 -19.01 17.67 -0.05
CA MET A 313 -17.72 17.13 0.36
C MET A 313 -17.01 18.03 1.36
N LEU A 314 -16.96 19.34 1.09
CA LEU A 314 -16.34 20.31 1.99
C LEU A 314 -17.05 20.33 3.35
N ALA A 315 -18.39 20.33 3.38
CA ALA A 315 -19.16 20.30 4.61
C ALA A 315 -18.90 19.02 5.43
N SER A 316 -18.91 17.86 4.76
CA SER A 316 -18.63 16.56 5.36
C SER A 316 -17.23 16.49 5.95
N LEU A 317 -16.21 16.86 5.18
CA LEU A 317 -14.81 16.80 5.58
C LEU A 317 -14.46 17.80 6.69
N GLU A 318 -15.02 19.00 6.68
CA GLU A 318 -14.82 19.99 7.76
C GLU A 318 -15.52 19.53 9.04
N GLY A 319 -16.70 18.91 8.92
CA GLY A 319 -17.40 18.26 10.04
C GLY A 319 -16.59 17.11 10.61
N PHE A 320 -16.05 16.24 9.75
CA PHE A 320 -15.19 15.12 10.12
C PHE A 320 -13.92 15.57 10.84
N LEU A 321 -13.20 16.56 10.31
CA LEU A 321 -11.99 17.07 10.94
C LEU A 321 -12.26 17.62 12.35
N LYS A 322 -13.36 18.37 12.53
CA LYS A 322 -13.78 18.87 13.86
C LYS A 322 -14.21 17.75 14.79
N PHE A 323 -14.88 16.73 14.26
CA PHE A 323 -15.27 15.55 15.01
C PHE A 323 -14.04 14.81 15.53
N LEU A 324 -13.14 14.43 14.64
CA LEU A 324 -11.88 13.76 14.95
C LEU A 324 -11.07 14.53 15.99
N GLN A 325 -10.84 15.83 15.81
CA GLN A 325 -10.08 16.64 16.77
C GLN A 325 -10.70 16.65 18.17
N ARG A 326 -12.04 16.61 18.26
CA ARG A 326 -12.75 16.59 19.54
C ARG A 326 -12.79 15.20 20.18
N SER A 327 -12.87 14.14 19.38
CA SER A 327 -12.98 12.76 19.84
C SER A 327 -11.66 11.99 19.90
N ARG A 328 -10.54 12.54 19.40
CA ARG A 328 -9.25 11.85 19.28
C ARG A 328 -8.81 11.09 20.53
N ARG A 329 -8.95 11.72 21.70
CA ARG A 329 -8.61 11.08 22.99
C ARG A 329 -9.43 9.82 23.28
N ARG A 330 -10.69 9.77 22.82
CA ARG A 330 -11.56 8.61 23.00
C ARG A 330 -11.17 7.45 22.07
N PHE A 331 -10.80 7.75 20.82
CA PHE A 331 -10.27 6.73 19.89
C PHE A 331 -8.94 6.11 20.37
N LEU A 332 -8.18 6.81 21.23
CA LEU A 332 -6.97 6.26 21.86
C LEU A 332 -7.25 5.41 23.11
N GLN A 333 -8.45 5.49 23.69
CA GLN A 333 -8.79 4.86 24.97
C GLN A 333 -9.70 3.64 24.82
N GLU A 334 -10.58 3.65 23.82
CA GLU A 334 -11.58 2.62 23.56
C GLU A 334 -11.46 2.19 22.09
N ASP A 335 -11.56 0.88 21.81
CA ASP A 335 -11.65 0.38 20.45
C ASP A 335 -12.97 0.87 19.82
N PHE A 336 -12.83 1.80 18.88
CA PHE A 336 -13.87 2.45 18.09
C PHE A 336 -15.24 2.65 18.79
N PRO A 337 -15.37 3.62 19.71
CA PRO A 337 -16.56 3.78 20.54
C PRO A 337 -17.75 4.38 19.80
N GLU A 338 -18.98 4.17 20.32
CA GLU A 338 -20.17 4.87 19.82
C GLU A 338 -20.14 6.34 20.25
N LEU A 339 -20.04 7.22 19.25
CA LEU A 339 -19.85 8.66 19.39
C LEU A 339 -20.81 9.38 18.47
N LYS A 340 -21.26 10.56 18.92
CA LYS A 340 -22.10 11.45 18.11
C LYS A 340 -21.69 12.90 18.32
N GLY A 341 -21.59 13.65 17.23
CA GLY A 341 -21.30 15.08 17.24
C GLY A 341 -22.11 15.81 16.18
N THR A 342 -22.50 17.05 16.47
CA THR A 342 -23.21 17.90 15.51
C THR A 342 -22.53 19.26 15.43
N TYR A 343 -22.31 19.72 14.20
CA TYR A 343 -21.51 20.90 13.89
C TYR A 343 -22.25 21.79 12.89
N GLN A 344 -22.11 23.10 13.06
CA GLN A 344 -22.52 24.07 12.04
C GLN A 344 -21.30 24.41 11.20
N ILE A 345 -21.38 24.10 9.91
CA ILE A 345 -20.30 24.27 8.95
C ILE A 345 -20.69 25.37 7.97
N LYS A 346 -19.72 26.26 7.71
CA LYS A 346 -19.81 27.30 6.68
C LYS A 346 -18.91 26.87 5.52
N PRO A 347 -19.45 26.13 4.54
CA PRO A 347 -18.63 25.51 3.51
C PRO A 347 -17.95 26.55 2.60
N LEU A 348 -18.62 27.66 2.31
CA LEU A 348 -18.07 28.73 1.47
C LEU A 348 -17.93 30.03 2.27
N PRO A 349 -16.70 30.53 2.52
CA PRO A 349 -16.47 31.74 3.32
C PRO A 349 -17.16 33.00 2.76
N LYS A 350 -17.39 33.04 1.45
CA LYS A 350 -17.98 34.18 0.74
C LYS A 350 -19.51 34.12 0.65
N GLN A 351 -20.15 33.05 1.10
CA GLN A 351 -21.60 32.89 1.16
C GLN A 351 -22.05 32.61 2.61
N PRO A 352 -22.15 33.65 3.45
CA PRO A 352 -22.36 33.48 4.90
C PRO A 352 -23.71 32.86 5.27
N ASP A 353 -24.67 32.86 4.35
CA ASP A 353 -26.04 32.36 4.57
C ASP A 353 -26.17 30.83 4.39
N LEU A 354 -25.16 30.17 3.79
CA LEU A 354 -25.19 28.75 3.49
C LEU A 354 -24.66 27.88 4.66
N ILE A 355 -25.19 28.06 5.88
CA ILE A 355 -24.77 27.23 7.02
C ILE A 355 -25.39 25.84 6.91
N ARG A 356 -24.55 24.81 6.73
CA ARG A 356 -24.99 23.40 6.77
C ARG A 356 -24.81 22.83 8.18
N LYS A 357 -25.84 22.15 8.68
CA LYS A 357 -25.74 21.37 9.91
C LYS A 357 -25.28 19.97 9.57
N VAL A 358 -24.14 19.57 10.11
CA VAL A 358 -23.48 18.29 9.85
C VAL A 358 -23.50 17.47 11.13
N THR A 359 -24.05 16.26 11.07
CA THR A 359 -24.04 15.32 12.21
C THR A 359 -23.16 14.14 11.85
N LEU A 360 -22.24 13.79 12.74
CA LEU A 360 -21.38 12.62 12.61
C LEU A 360 -21.72 11.61 13.69
N LYS A 361 -21.79 10.34 13.32
CA LYS A 361 -22.01 9.22 14.21
C LYS A 361 -21.05 8.08 13.86
N THR A 362 -20.28 7.57 14.81
CA THR A 362 -19.56 6.30 14.60
C THR A 362 -20.54 5.14 14.65
N LEU A 363 -20.31 4.11 13.84
CA LEU A 363 -21.16 2.91 13.78
C LEU A 363 -20.35 1.65 14.15
N PRO A 364 -20.08 1.39 15.44
CA PRO A 364 -19.23 0.27 15.86
C PRO A 364 -19.77 -1.09 15.44
N ASP A 365 -21.07 -1.35 15.65
CA ASP A 365 -21.69 -2.62 15.26
C ASP A 365 -21.59 -2.90 13.76
N LEU A 366 -21.79 -1.87 12.93
CA LEU A 366 -21.62 -2.00 11.48
C LEU A 366 -20.15 -2.23 11.11
N SER A 367 -19.23 -1.54 11.78
CA SER A 367 -17.80 -1.65 11.53
C SER A 367 -17.28 -3.06 11.84
N MET A 368 -17.77 -3.65 12.94
CA MET A 368 -17.51 -5.05 13.29
C MET A 368 -18.11 -6.01 12.28
N ASN A 369 -19.38 -5.83 11.89
CA ASN A 369 -20.01 -6.69 10.88
C ASN A 369 -19.26 -6.65 9.53
N LEU A 370 -18.73 -5.49 9.13
CA LEU A 370 -17.95 -5.36 7.90
C LEU A 370 -16.56 -5.96 8.03
N LEU A 371 -15.97 -5.91 9.22
CA LEU A 371 -14.73 -6.62 9.53
C LEU A 371 -14.95 -8.14 9.45
N ASP A 372 -16.05 -8.65 9.99
CA ASP A 372 -16.43 -10.07 9.94
C ASP A 372 -16.70 -10.56 8.51
N LEU A 373 -17.09 -9.68 7.57
CA LEU A 373 -17.23 -10.03 6.14
C LEU A 373 -15.86 -10.14 5.43
N ALA A 374 -14.85 -9.43 5.92
CA ALA A 374 -13.48 -9.47 5.41
C ALA A 374 -12.66 -10.63 5.98
N VAL A 375 -13.18 -11.30 7.01
CA VAL A 375 -12.69 -12.60 7.47
C VAL A 375 -13.57 -13.64 6.78
N PRO A 376 -13.06 -14.47 5.86
CA PRO A 376 -13.88 -15.55 5.31
C PRO A 376 -14.46 -16.36 6.47
N ALA A 377 -15.78 -16.39 6.58
CA ALA A 377 -16.44 -17.31 7.48
C ALA A 377 -16.01 -18.71 7.02
N PRO A 378 -15.31 -19.49 7.86
CA PRO A 378 -14.98 -20.84 7.45
C PRO A 378 -16.31 -21.54 7.21
N GLU A 379 -16.54 -21.99 5.97
CA GLU A 379 -17.53 -23.02 5.73
C GLU A 379 -17.16 -24.15 6.67
N ALA A 380 -17.97 -24.29 7.71
CA ALA A 380 -17.71 -25.17 8.83
C ALA A 380 -17.87 -26.60 8.33
N GLU A 381 -16.79 -27.16 7.79
CA GLU A 381 -16.40 -28.57 7.78
C GLU A 381 -15.21 -28.69 6.80
N ASP A 382 -14.03 -29.03 7.34
CA ASP A 382 -12.83 -29.54 6.64
C ASP A 382 -11.63 -28.60 6.33
N LEU A 383 -11.52 -27.39 6.89
CA LEU A 383 -10.24 -26.65 6.90
C LEU A 383 -9.47 -26.84 8.20
N ASP A 384 -8.21 -27.28 8.08
CA ASP A 384 -7.27 -27.48 9.19
C ASP A 384 -6.98 -26.11 9.84
N PRO A 385 -7.13 -25.95 11.18
CA PRO A 385 -6.86 -24.70 11.89
C PRO A 385 -5.51 -24.03 11.59
N ALA A 386 -4.55 -24.75 11.02
CA ALA A 386 -3.26 -24.21 10.56
C ALA A 386 -3.39 -23.31 9.32
N GLU A 387 -4.25 -23.62 8.35
CA GLU A 387 -4.37 -22.87 7.09
C GLU A 387 -5.15 -21.56 7.26
N LEU A 388 -6.12 -21.53 8.19
CA LEU A 388 -6.86 -20.30 8.55
C LEU A 388 -5.97 -19.24 9.24
N MET A 389 -4.83 -19.65 9.81
CA MET A 389 -3.87 -18.75 10.48
C MET A 389 -2.87 -18.10 9.52
N GLY A 390 -2.54 -18.75 8.39
CA GLY A 390 -1.61 -18.19 7.40
C GLY A 390 -2.13 -16.93 6.67
N LEU A 391 -3.46 -16.75 6.55
CA LEU A 391 -4.06 -15.56 5.91
C LEU A 391 -4.00 -14.29 6.79
N LEU A 392 -3.75 -14.44 8.10
CA LEU A 392 -3.58 -13.31 9.02
C LEU A 392 -2.11 -12.88 9.17
N ASP A 393 -1.15 -13.70 8.70
CA ASP A 393 0.29 -13.41 8.81
C ASP A 393 0.73 -12.24 7.94
N ASP A 394 0.10 -12.01 6.78
CA ASP A 394 0.42 -10.88 5.89
C ASP A 394 0.11 -9.50 6.53
N GLN A 395 -0.68 -9.46 7.60
CA GLN A 395 -1.03 -8.22 8.30
C GLN A 395 -0.10 -7.89 9.49
N LEU A 396 0.86 -8.76 9.83
CA LEU A 396 1.72 -8.65 11.01
C LEU A 396 3.19 -8.87 10.65
N SER A 397 3.78 -7.92 9.93
CA SER A 397 5.23 -7.95 9.66
C SER A 397 6.04 -7.84 10.96
N ILE A 398 6.61 -8.96 11.40
CA ILE A 398 7.62 -9.01 12.46
C ILE A 398 8.94 -8.47 11.88
N GLN A 399 9.49 -7.42 12.47
CA GLN A 399 10.74 -6.81 12.05
C GLN A 399 11.92 -7.35 12.87
N ASP A 400 13.04 -7.67 12.22
CA ASP A 400 14.29 -8.07 12.89
C ASP A 400 15.34 -6.94 12.87
N THR A 401 14.94 -5.73 13.27
CA THR A 401 15.81 -4.53 13.15
C THR A 401 16.27 -3.96 14.48
N LEU A 402 15.50 -4.15 15.56
CA LEU A 402 15.78 -3.56 16.86
C LEU A 402 16.99 -4.19 17.55
N ILE A 403 17.15 -5.51 17.46
CA ILE A 403 18.27 -6.22 18.08
C ILE A 403 19.45 -6.23 17.11
N PRO A 404 20.57 -5.59 17.44
CA PRO A 404 21.67 -5.47 16.50
C PRO A 404 22.48 -6.75 16.40
N ASP A 405 23.02 -7.03 15.21
CA ASP A 405 23.88 -8.20 14.97
C ASP A 405 24.93 -8.42 16.06
N LYS A 406 25.11 -9.68 16.45
CA LYS A 406 26.09 -10.12 17.44
C LYS A 406 25.82 -9.58 18.86
N ALA A 407 24.62 -9.06 19.13
CA ALA A 407 24.15 -8.89 20.50
C ALA A 407 23.94 -10.25 21.15
N LEU A 408 24.12 -10.30 22.47
CA LEU A 408 23.74 -11.46 23.27
C LEU A 408 22.37 -11.15 23.90
N VAL A 409 21.35 -11.92 23.51
CA VAL A 409 20.00 -11.80 24.07
C VAL A 409 19.74 -12.97 25.01
N SER A 410 19.11 -12.71 26.15
CA SER A 410 18.75 -13.75 27.11
C SER A 410 17.53 -13.36 27.94
N ILE A 411 16.73 -14.36 28.31
CA ILE A 411 15.58 -14.21 29.19
C ILE A 411 16.04 -14.50 30.62
N GLY A 412 15.77 -13.60 31.54
CA GLY A 412 16.33 -13.66 32.88
C GLY A 412 15.47 -12.95 33.93
N MET A 413 16.13 -12.59 35.02
CA MET A 413 15.53 -11.83 36.12
C MET A 413 16.61 -10.96 36.76
N LEU A 414 16.26 -9.73 37.10
CA LEU A 414 17.06 -8.82 37.92
C LEU A 414 16.58 -8.88 39.37
N PRO A 415 17.41 -9.31 40.34
CA PRO A 415 17.04 -9.29 41.75
C PRO A 415 16.64 -7.88 42.19
N TRP A 416 15.63 -7.75 43.06
CA TRP A 416 15.12 -6.44 43.49
C TRP A 416 16.22 -5.51 44.03
N GLY A 417 17.13 -6.03 44.85
CA GLY A 417 18.25 -5.23 45.36
C GLY A 417 19.18 -4.67 44.25
N LEU A 418 19.37 -5.42 43.16
CA LEU A 418 20.15 -4.94 42.01
C LEU A 418 19.34 -3.94 41.17
N TYR A 419 18.02 -4.16 41.01
CA TYR A 419 17.14 -3.22 40.34
C TYR A 419 17.08 -1.88 41.07
N GLU A 420 16.89 -1.88 42.39
CA GLU A 420 16.86 -0.67 43.23
C GLU A 420 18.18 0.11 43.16
N ASP A 421 19.31 -0.59 43.08
CA ASP A 421 20.63 0.01 42.91
C ASP A 421 20.83 0.63 41.51
N LEU A 422 20.20 0.06 40.48
CA LEU A 422 20.37 0.43 39.07
C LEU A 422 19.36 1.47 38.59
N ALA A 423 18.09 1.34 38.96
CA ALA A 423 16.98 2.19 38.54
C ALA A 423 17.28 3.71 38.63
N PRO A 424 17.91 4.26 39.69
CA PRO A 424 18.24 5.69 39.74
C PRO A 424 19.45 6.08 38.88
N LYS A 425 20.21 5.12 38.35
CA LYS A 425 21.49 5.33 37.64
C LYS A 425 21.39 5.10 36.12
N VAL A 426 20.27 4.57 35.63
CA VAL A 426 20.07 4.17 34.23
C VAL A 426 18.81 4.82 33.66
N GLN A 427 18.73 4.99 32.33
CA GLN A 427 17.56 5.64 31.70
C GLN A 427 16.33 4.71 31.64
N GLY A 428 15.13 5.32 31.84
CA GLY A 428 13.84 4.84 31.32
C GLY A 428 12.93 4.00 32.23
N VAL A 429 12.75 4.39 33.50
CA VAL A 429 11.71 3.79 34.37
C VAL A 429 10.35 4.47 34.10
N GLU A 430 9.59 3.98 33.11
CA GLU A 430 8.28 4.57 32.73
C GLU A 430 7.06 3.85 33.34
N ALA A 431 7.20 2.61 33.83
CA ALA A 431 6.14 1.88 34.53
C ALA A 431 6.36 1.88 36.06
N GLU A 432 5.28 2.00 36.84
CA GLU A 432 5.30 1.70 38.28
C GLU A 432 5.58 0.20 38.47
N ILE A 433 6.86 -0.17 38.54
CA ILE A 433 7.28 -1.55 38.75
C ILE A 433 6.97 -1.93 40.20
N VAL A 434 5.96 -2.79 40.39
CA VAL A 434 5.55 -3.28 41.71
C VAL A 434 6.48 -4.42 42.15
N GLY A 435 7.27 -4.15 43.19
CA GLY A 435 8.24 -5.08 43.76
C GLY A 435 7.61 -6.27 44.49
N THR A 436 7.42 -7.39 43.81
CA THR A 436 6.94 -8.66 44.41
C THR A 436 7.76 -9.85 43.88
N GLY A 437 7.89 -10.92 44.67
CA GLY A 437 8.70 -12.09 44.30
C GLY A 437 10.22 -11.91 44.45
N GLU A 438 11.01 -12.72 43.73
CA GLU A 438 12.48 -12.76 43.85
C GLU A 438 13.20 -11.65 43.07
N GLY A 439 12.55 -11.07 42.06
CA GLY A 439 13.08 -9.99 41.24
C GLY A 439 12.29 -9.77 39.95
N LEU A 440 12.65 -8.72 39.21
CA LEU A 440 12.00 -8.27 37.99
C LEU A 440 12.36 -9.18 36.79
N PRO A 441 11.39 -9.80 36.10
CA PRO A 441 11.62 -10.51 34.84
C PRO A 441 12.21 -9.56 33.79
N VAL A 442 13.28 -9.99 33.12
CA VAL A 442 13.90 -9.16 32.06
C VAL A 442 14.24 -9.94 30.81
N VAL A 443 14.06 -9.29 29.65
CA VAL A 443 14.82 -9.62 28.44
C VAL A 443 16.08 -8.77 28.48
N MET A 444 17.23 -9.41 28.48
CA MET A 444 18.54 -8.76 28.59
C MET A 444 19.23 -8.77 27.24
N VAL A 445 19.56 -7.58 26.73
CA VAL A 445 20.32 -7.37 25.49
C VAL A 445 21.70 -6.81 25.84
N GLN A 446 22.74 -7.62 25.68
CA GLN A 446 24.12 -7.20 25.88
C GLN A 446 24.82 -6.98 24.54
N THR A 447 25.28 -5.76 24.28
CA THR A 447 25.90 -5.38 23.00
C THR A 447 27.10 -4.42 23.20
N SER A 448 27.59 -3.75 22.15
CA SER A 448 28.58 -2.68 22.29
C SER A 448 27.90 -1.38 22.75
N LEU A 449 28.62 -0.47 23.40
CA LEU A 449 28.02 0.79 23.89
C LEU A 449 27.37 1.64 22.76
N PRO A 450 27.99 1.80 21.57
CA PRO A 450 27.33 2.50 20.45
C PRO A 450 26.03 1.83 20.02
N LYS A 451 26.01 0.49 19.93
CA LYS A 451 24.81 -0.27 19.57
C LYS A 451 23.72 -0.18 20.65
N ALA A 452 24.10 -0.21 21.92
CA ALA A 452 23.17 -0.03 23.04
C ALA A 452 22.49 1.35 23.01
N LYS A 453 23.23 2.41 22.68
CA LYS A 453 22.65 3.75 22.47
C LYS A 453 21.76 3.82 21.24
N LYS A 454 22.08 3.07 20.18
CA LYS A 454 21.23 2.97 19.00
C LYS A 454 19.88 2.35 19.35
N ILE A 455 19.85 1.23 20.08
CA ILE A 455 18.61 0.60 20.55
C ILE A 455 17.72 1.60 21.30
N LEU A 456 18.32 2.41 22.18
CA LEU A 456 17.57 3.44 22.92
C LEU A 456 17.02 4.53 22.00
N ALA A 457 17.82 5.02 21.05
CA ALA A 457 17.36 6.01 20.08
C ALA A 457 16.26 5.45 19.17
N ASP A 458 16.36 4.18 18.76
CA ASP A 458 15.37 3.49 17.95
C ASP A 458 14.07 3.31 18.74
N LEU A 459 14.13 2.94 20.02
CA LEU A 459 12.94 2.86 20.88
C LEU A 459 12.31 4.24 21.10
N GLU A 460 13.10 5.29 21.34
CA GLU A 460 12.59 6.66 21.45
C GLU A 460 11.91 7.13 20.16
N ALA A 461 12.48 6.79 18.99
CA ALA A 461 11.88 7.12 17.69
C ALA A 461 10.54 6.42 17.45
N HIS A 462 10.34 5.23 18.01
CA HIS A 462 9.12 4.42 17.91
C HIS A 462 8.17 4.60 19.12
N SER A 463 8.25 5.76 19.80
CA SER A 463 7.38 6.13 20.93
C SER A 463 7.50 5.23 22.17
N GLY A 464 8.60 4.49 22.31
CA GLY A 464 8.93 3.72 23.51
C GLY A 464 8.41 2.27 23.50
N LEU A 465 8.62 1.61 24.64
CA LEU A 465 8.36 0.17 24.84
C LEU A 465 6.94 -0.07 25.37
N ALA A 466 6.07 -0.65 24.54
CA ALA A 466 4.69 -0.98 24.92
C ALA A 466 4.56 -2.32 25.65
N GLY A 467 5.39 -3.31 25.32
CA GLY A 467 5.40 -4.59 26.02
C GLY A 467 6.40 -5.60 25.49
N ILE A 468 6.52 -6.73 26.20
CA ILE A 468 7.39 -7.85 25.81
C ILE A 468 6.61 -9.14 25.92
N GLY A 469 6.64 -9.97 24.87
CA GLY A 469 5.89 -11.21 24.82
C GLY A 469 6.60 -12.29 24.04
N PHE A 470 5.88 -13.39 23.88
CA PHE A 470 6.25 -14.46 22.97
C PHE A 470 5.02 -14.87 22.19
N LEU A 471 5.20 -15.00 20.88
CA LEU A 471 4.21 -15.47 19.93
C LEU A 471 4.56 -16.89 19.55
N GLU A 472 3.56 -17.72 19.28
CA GLU A 472 3.82 -19.04 18.72
C GLU A 472 4.13 -18.87 17.24
N GLY A 473 5.17 -19.55 16.76
CA GLY A 473 5.61 -19.56 15.38
C GLY A 473 5.68 -20.99 14.83
N PHE A 474 5.65 -21.13 13.52
CA PHE A 474 5.82 -22.39 12.81
C PHE A 474 6.79 -22.19 11.63
N ASP A 475 7.85 -23.00 11.61
CA ASP A 475 8.74 -23.09 10.46
C ASP A 475 8.21 -24.17 9.53
N GLU A 476 7.67 -23.78 8.38
CA GLU A 476 7.10 -24.72 7.39
C GLU A 476 8.14 -25.64 6.78
N PHE A 477 9.38 -25.18 6.63
CA PHE A 477 10.46 -25.97 6.03
C PHE A 477 10.98 -27.01 7.01
N ALA A 478 11.16 -26.63 8.28
CA ALA A 478 11.60 -27.54 9.33
C ALA A 478 10.46 -28.39 9.91
N GLN A 479 9.20 -28.01 9.67
CA GLN A 479 8.01 -28.59 10.31
C GLN A 479 8.09 -28.54 11.84
N GLU A 480 8.64 -27.45 12.38
CA GLU A 480 8.88 -27.27 13.82
C GLU A 480 8.14 -26.05 14.37
N ARG A 481 7.55 -26.22 15.57
CA ARG A 481 6.96 -25.12 16.32
C ARG A 481 8.03 -24.35 17.10
N MET A 482 7.92 -23.03 17.05
CA MET A 482 8.83 -22.10 17.69
C MET A 482 8.07 -21.15 18.60
N ASP A 483 8.77 -20.59 19.58
CA ASP A 483 8.36 -19.38 20.28
C ASP A 483 9.16 -18.22 19.70
N LEU A 484 8.47 -17.23 19.15
CA LEU A 484 9.03 -15.97 18.67
C LEU A 484 9.00 -14.97 19.82
N GLY A 485 10.16 -14.64 20.38
CA GLY A 485 10.30 -13.61 21.39
C GLY A 485 10.19 -12.23 20.76
N VAL A 486 9.20 -11.43 21.18
CA VAL A 486 8.91 -10.12 20.60
C VAL A 486 8.96 -8.97 21.60
N ILE A 487 9.47 -7.84 21.14
CA ILE A 487 9.37 -6.52 21.75
C ILE A 487 8.33 -5.73 20.96
N TYR A 488 7.28 -5.28 21.65
CA TYR A 488 6.22 -4.48 21.08
C TYR A 488 6.42 -3.00 21.43
N THR A 489 6.43 -2.14 20.42
CA THR A 489 6.60 -0.69 20.58
C THR A 489 5.25 0.04 20.47
N HIS A 490 5.16 1.26 21.00
CA HIS A 490 3.89 1.99 21.04
C HIS A 490 3.35 2.40 19.66
N ASP A 491 4.18 2.37 18.63
CA ASP A 491 3.79 2.53 17.22
C ASP A 491 3.25 1.23 16.58
N ARG A 492 2.93 0.22 17.39
CA ARG A 492 2.32 -1.06 17.01
C ARG A 492 3.20 -1.97 16.16
N LYS A 493 4.52 -1.87 16.27
CA LYS A 493 5.46 -2.77 15.59
C LYS A 493 5.93 -3.92 16.49
N PHE A 494 6.06 -5.10 15.89
CA PHE A 494 6.69 -6.26 16.50
C PHE A 494 8.16 -6.31 16.12
N ASN A 495 9.04 -6.32 17.11
CA ASN A 495 10.48 -6.44 16.93
C ASN A 495 10.95 -7.77 17.50
N LEU A 496 11.51 -8.64 16.66
CA LEU A 496 12.02 -9.93 17.07
C LEU A 496 13.27 -9.74 17.96
N PHE A 497 13.36 -10.52 19.05
CA PHE A 497 14.59 -10.62 19.85
C PHE A 497 15.17 -12.03 19.91
N GLY A 498 14.40 -13.03 19.49
CA GLY A 498 14.88 -14.40 19.38
C GLY A 498 13.81 -15.38 18.93
N GLU A 499 14.27 -16.42 18.25
CA GLU A 499 13.45 -17.57 17.84
C GLU A 499 13.90 -18.77 18.67
N TYR A 500 12.94 -19.50 19.24
CA TYR A 500 13.26 -20.61 20.13
C TYR A 500 12.42 -21.83 19.80
N LEU A 501 13.05 -22.95 19.46
CA LEU A 501 12.33 -24.22 19.26
C LEU A 501 11.55 -24.59 20.52
N GLN A 502 10.25 -24.87 20.38
CA GLN A 502 9.41 -25.30 21.50
C GLN A 502 9.87 -26.66 22.07
N SER A 503 10.56 -27.47 21.27
CA SER A 503 11.16 -28.74 21.66
C SER A 503 12.41 -28.59 22.53
N SER A 504 13.04 -27.41 22.58
CA SER A 504 14.29 -27.17 23.31
C SER A 504 14.07 -27.23 24.83
N PRO A 505 14.68 -28.21 25.55
CA PRO A 505 14.49 -28.31 27.01
C PRO A 505 14.97 -27.08 27.78
N VAL A 506 15.98 -26.39 27.25
CA VAL A 506 16.53 -25.15 27.84
C VAL A 506 15.53 -24.02 27.70
N HIS A 507 14.89 -23.89 26.52
CA HIS A 507 13.89 -22.87 26.27
C HIS A 507 12.62 -23.12 27.09
N ILE A 508 12.08 -24.35 27.09
CA ILE A 508 10.90 -24.72 27.88
C ILE A 508 11.09 -24.30 29.35
N GLN A 509 12.25 -24.56 29.93
CA GLN A 509 12.55 -24.16 31.31
C GLN A 509 12.67 -22.65 31.49
N ALA A 510 13.29 -21.94 30.54
CA ALA A 510 13.41 -20.50 30.56
C ALA A 510 12.04 -19.82 30.45
N ARG A 511 11.20 -20.29 29.52
CA ARG A 511 9.84 -19.78 29.29
C ARG A 511 8.92 -20.01 30.49
N ARG A 512 8.91 -21.22 31.07
CA ARG A 512 8.17 -21.50 32.31
C ARG A 512 8.57 -20.57 33.45
N LYS A 513 9.88 -20.30 33.61
CA LYS A 513 10.37 -19.36 34.63
C LYS A 513 9.95 -17.92 34.33
N TRP A 514 9.96 -17.51 33.07
CA TRP A 514 9.47 -16.20 32.65
C TRP A 514 7.99 -16.02 32.99
N ASP A 515 7.14 -16.94 32.56
CA ASP A 515 5.69 -16.87 32.80
C ASP A 515 5.35 -16.90 34.29
N GLN A 516 5.99 -17.79 35.06
CA GLN A 516 5.80 -17.86 36.52
C GLN A 516 6.17 -16.54 37.20
N ARG A 517 7.27 -15.90 36.80
CA ARG A 517 7.69 -14.66 37.43
C ARG A 517 6.82 -13.48 37.02
N ASN A 518 6.37 -13.42 35.76
CA ASN A 518 5.42 -12.41 35.31
C ASN A 518 4.09 -12.51 36.07
N GLN A 519 3.60 -13.71 36.36
CA GLN A 519 2.42 -13.88 37.22
C GLN A 519 2.65 -13.30 38.62
N VAL A 520 3.83 -13.54 39.20
CA VAL A 520 4.19 -13.01 40.52
C VAL A 520 4.30 -11.48 40.51
N THR A 521 4.89 -10.89 39.46
CA THR A 521 5.06 -9.44 39.31
C THR A 521 3.85 -8.73 38.70
N GLN A 522 2.69 -9.41 38.65
CA GLN A 522 1.43 -8.87 38.09
C GLN A 522 1.56 -8.37 36.65
N GLY A 523 2.40 -9.03 35.85
CA GLY A 523 2.69 -8.69 34.47
C GLY A 523 3.89 -7.75 34.30
N CYS A 524 4.41 -7.12 35.36
CA CYS A 524 5.53 -6.21 35.22
C CYS A 524 6.82 -6.96 34.79
N CYS A 525 7.44 -6.50 33.70
CA CYS A 525 8.73 -6.98 33.21
C CYS A 525 9.57 -5.81 32.69
N ALA A 526 10.78 -6.06 32.18
CA ALA A 526 11.59 -5.00 31.59
C ALA A 526 12.52 -5.46 30.47
N LEU A 527 12.90 -4.52 29.60
CA LEU A 527 14.03 -4.65 28.69
C LEU A 527 15.29 -4.08 29.37
N ALA A 528 16.28 -4.93 29.62
CA ALA A 528 17.55 -4.53 30.23
C ALA A 528 18.65 -4.46 29.17
N ILE A 529 19.23 -3.28 28.96
CA ILE A 529 20.27 -3.07 27.95
C ILE A 529 21.61 -2.91 28.65
N ALA A 530 22.58 -3.76 28.28
CA ALA A 530 23.92 -3.75 28.84
C ALA A 530 25.01 -3.65 27.75
N ARG A 531 26.17 -3.14 28.12
CA ARG A 531 27.37 -3.14 27.26
C ARG A 531 28.28 -4.33 27.58
N GLY A 532 29.25 -4.57 26.70
CA GLY A 532 30.38 -5.46 26.98
C GLY A 532 30.21 -6.88 26.47
N VAL A 533 29.53 -7.06 25.32
CA VAL A 533 29.33 -8.37 24.69
C VAL A 533 30.64 -9.12 24.34
N THR A 534 31.76 -8.41 24.18
CA THR A 534 33.10 -8.98 23.95
C THR A 534 34.01 -8.96 25.18
N GLY A 535 33.52 -8.47 26.33
CA GLY A 535 34.31 -8.28 27.55
C GLY A 535 34.29 -9.48 28.49
N ALA A 536 35.05 -9.38 29.59
CA ALA A 536 35.14 -10.43 30.62
C ALA A 536 33.79 -10.75 31.30
N ASN A 537 32.81 -9.84 31.22
CA ASN A 537 31.48 -9.95 31.80
C ASN A 537 30.41 -10.39 30.77
N ARG A 538 30.81 -11.00 29.64
CA ARG A 538 29.87 -11.50 28.63
C ARG A 538 28.88 -12.49 29.26
N GLY A 539 27.59 -12.24 29.06
CA GLY A 539 26.47 -13.04 29.61
C GLY A 539 26.20 -12.82 31.09
N LYS A 540 27.03 -12.06 31.80
CA LYS A 540 26.89 -11.76 33.24
C LYS A 540 27.29 -10.29 33.52
N PRO A 541 26.57 -9.32 32.93
CA PRO A 541 26.87 -7.91 33.14
C PRO A 541 26.82 -7.55 34.62
N GLN A 542 27.76 -6.69 35.03
CA GLN A 542 27.79 -6.13 36.38
C GLN A 542 27.03 -4.80 36.40
N ALA A 543 26.75 -4.25 37.58
CA ALA A 543 25.97 -3.01 37.71
C ALA A 543 26.48 -1.85 36.81
N LYS A 544 27.81 -1.72 36.67
CA LYS A 544 28.46 -0.69 35.81
C LYS A 544 28.33 -0.91 34.29
N ASP A 545 27.83 -2.07 33.89
CA ASP A 545 27.69 -2.50 32.50
C ASP A 545 26.28 -2.23 31.97
N PHE A 546 25.30 -2.00 32.84
CA PHE A 546 23.94 -1.61 32.44
C PHE A 546 23.92 -0.17 31.90
N VAL A 547 23.17 0.02 30.82
CA VAL A 547 22.96 1.30 30.14
C VAL A 547 21.54 1.81 30.40
N ALA A 548 20.55 0.93 30.31
CA ALA A 548 19.13 1.24 30.52
C ALA A 548 18.36 0.04 31.07
N ILE A 549 17.28 0.32 31.79
CA ILE A 549 16.26 -0.65 32.20
C ILE A 549 14.92 -0.01 31.91
N LEU A 550 14.21 -0.56 30.92
CA LEU A 550 12.93 -0.05 30.44
C LEU A 550 11.81 -0.93 30.97
N GLY A 551 11.08 -0.44 31.96
CA GLY A 551 9.96 -1.15 32.58
C GLY A 551 8.72 -1.17 31.68
N THR A 552 8.05 -2.31 31.58
CA THR A 552 6.86 -2.48 30.75
C THR A 552 5.98 -3.65 31.24
N GLN A 553 4.95 -4.00 30.49
CA GLN A 553 4.09 -5.15 30.75
C GLN A 553 4.45 -6.36 29.88
N ALA A 554 4.35 -7.54 30.48
CA ALA A 554 4.42 -8.81 29.79
C ALA A 554 3.13 -9.01 29.00
N LEU A 555 3.27 -9.26 27.71
CA LEU A 555 2.16 -9.47 26.81
C LEU A 555 1.82 -10.96 26.74
N SER A 556 0.55 -11.28 26.92
CA SER A 556 0.03 -12.60 26.59
C SER A 556 -0.39 -12.63 25.12
N PRO A 557 -0.35 -13.80 24.45
CA PRO A 557 -0.86 -13.95 23.08
C PRO A 557 -2.29 -13.39 22.92
N ASN A 558 -3.15 -13.65 23.91
CA ASN A 558 -4.53 -13.14 23.95
C ASN A 558 -4.62 -11.62 24.09
N ALA A 559 -3.65 -10.98 24.76
CA ALA A 559 -3.60 -9.52 24.90
C ALA A 559 -3.07 -8.82 23.64
N LEU A 560 -2.45 -9.57 22.74
CA LEU A 560 -1.97 -9.10 21.45
C LEU A 560 -2.98 -9.30 20.32
N GLY A 561 -4.01 -10.14 20.52
CA GLY A 561 -4.97 -10.48 19.48
C GLY A 561 -4.38 -11.38 18.38
N LEU A 562 -3.28 -12.08 18.67
CA LEU A 562 -2.47 -12.80 17.69
C LEU A 562 -2.53 -14.31 17.87
N GLY A 563 -2.75 -15.02 16.76
CA GLY A 563 -2.65 -16.49 16.65
C GLY A 563 -1.22 -16.99 16.42
N LEU A 564 -1.09 -18.23 15.95
CA LEU A 564 0.15 -18.87 15.50
C LEU A 564 0.67 -18.15 14.24
N PHE A 565 1.94 -17.76 14.25
CA PHE A 565 2.65 -17.20 13.11
C PHE A 565 3.30 -18.29 12.25
N VAL A 566 3.29 -18.12 10.93
CA VAL A 566 3.92 -19.02 9.97
C VAL A 566 5.07 -18.28 9.28
N MET A 567 6.29 -18.82 9.39
CA MET A 567 7.48 -18.19 8.81
C MET A 567 7.61 -18.56 7.34
N GLY A 568 7.44 -17.57 6.44
CA GLY A 568 7.72 -17.66 5.01
C GLY A 568 9.21 -17.50 4.65
N ASP A 569 9.53 -17.66 3.36
CA ASP A 569 10.88 -17.83 2.80
C ASP A 569 11.90 -16.78 3.29
N ARG A 570 13.10 -17.25 3.66
CA ARG A 570 14.21 -16.41 4.12
C ARG A 570 15.11 -16.05 2.94
N ASP A 571 14.99 -14.83 2.41
CA ASP A 571 16.00 -14.25 1.52
C ASP A 571 17.32 -13.93 2.25
#